data_AF-A0A2E2QU95-F1
#
_entry.id   AF-A0A2E2QU95-F1
#
_cell.length_a   1.000
_cell.length_b   1.000
_cell.length_c   1.000
_cell.angle_alpha   90.00
_cell.angle_beta   90.00
_cell.angle_gamma   90.00
#
_symmetry.space_group_name_H-M   'P 1'
#
loop_
_entity.id
_entity.type
_entity.pdbx_description
1 polymer ?
#
loop_
_entity_poly.entity_id
_entity_poly.type
_entity_poly.pdbx_seq_one_letter_code
_entity_poly.pdbx_strand_id
1 'polypeptide(L)'
;MHSWRWIPNALTFLRILLIVPFAGALLAGDYRWALVIFFLAAGTDAIDGFLARHFNWRSRLGAIADPLADKALLITAYLMLTLTSVLPVWLFMVVLGRDLLIVSGALAYHYGVGRYDMEPSIPGKVNTFVQILVALAIIMLLADLPMPPWVVDAGILLVAASAVFSGVHYLGVWGLRAWRATRS
;
A
#
# COMPACT_ATOMS: atom_id res chain seq x y z
N MET A 1 4.94 30.94 -17.90
CA MET A 1 3.93 29.92 -18.29
C MET A 1 4.29 28.58 -17.66
N HIS A 2 3.86 28.27 -16.43
CA HIS A 2 4.01 26.92 -15.84
C HIS A 2 2.74 26.51 -15.08
N SER A 3 1.59 26.66 -15.74
CA SER A 3 0.27 26.38 -15.17
C SER A 3 -0.09 24.89 -15.12
N TRP A 4 0.82 23.96 -15.41
CA TRP A 4 0.50 22.52 -15.53
C TRP A 4 1.08 21.65 -14.40
N ARG A 5 1.85 22.27 -13.47
CA ARG A 5 2.51 21.56 -12.35
C ARG A 5 1.55 20.98 -11.30
N TRP A 6 0.25 21.29 -11.39
CA TRP A 6 -0.78 20.76 -10.50
C TRP A 6 -1.39 19.44 -10.96
N ILE A 7 -1.12 19.00 -12.21
CA ILE A 7 -1.67 17.73 -12.74
C ILE A 7 -1.33 16.54 -11.83
N PRO A 8 -0.07 16.32 -11.40
CA PRO A 8 0.25 15.19 -10.55
C PRO A 8 -0.57 15.21 -9.25
N ASN A 9 -0.66 16.36 -8.59
CA ASN A 9 -1.44 16.51 -7.37
C ASN A 9 -2.93 16.21 -7.61
N ALA A 10 -3.50 16.68 -8.73
CA ALA A 10 -4.90 16.41 -9.07
C ALA A 10 -5.16 14.91 -9.31
N LEU A 11 -4.20 14.20 -9.89
CA LEU A 11 -4.27 12.75 -10.06
C LEU A 11 -4.22 12.02 -8.70
N THR A 12 -3.38 12.46 -7.77
CA THR A 12 -3.37 11.95 -6.39
C THR A 12 -4.71 12.18 -5.69
N PHE A 13 -5.28 13.38 -5.81
CA PHE A 13 -6.60 13.70 -5.23
C PHE A 13 -7.72 12.85 -5.85
N LEU A 14 -7.67 12.65 -7.17
CA LEU A 14 -8.58 11.75 -7.86
C LEU A 14 -8.45 10.33 -7.31
N ARG A 15 -7.24 9.84 -7.08
CA ARG A 15 -7.02 8.51 -6.48
C ARG A 15 -7.67 8.39 -5.10
N ILE A 16 -7.47 9.39 -4.25
CA ILE A 16 -8.11 9.43 -2.92
C ILE A 16 -9.64 9.42 -3.06
N LEU A 17 -10.19 10.18 -4.01
CA LEU A 17 -11.62 10.19 -4.29
C LEU A 17 -12.13 8.83 -4.76
N LEU A 18 -11.37 8.11 -5.59
CA LEU A 18 -11.70 6.77 -6.11
C LEU A 18 -11.75 5.68 -5.04
N ILE A 19 -11.16 5.90 -3.86
CA ILE A 19 -11.22 4.94 -2.74
C ILE A 19 -12.66 4.73 -2.28
N VAL A 20 -13.48 5.78 -2.26
CA VAL A 20 -14.87 5.72 -1.80
C VAL A 20 -15.74 4.83 -2.72
N PRO A 21 -15.82 5.05 -4.05
CA PRO A 21 -16.56 4.16 -4.93
C PRO A 21 -15.93 2.77 -5.01
N PHE A 22 -14.61 2.64 -4.85
CA PHE A 22 -13.97 1.32 -4.76
C PHE A 22 -14.46 0.52 -3.54
N ALA A 23 -14.49 1.14 -2.36
CA ALA A 23 -15.02 0.53 -1.15
C ALA A 23 -16.51 0.19 -1.29
N GLY A 24 -17.30 1.10 -1.87
CA GLY A 24 -18.72 0.89 -2.13
C GLY A 24 -18.96 -0.31 -3.07
N ALA A 25 -18.18 -0.44 -4.14
CA ALA A 25 -18.27 -1.56 -5.07
C ALA A 25 -17.94 -2.90 -4.39
N LEU A 26 -16.86 -2.97 -3.61
CA LEU A 26 -16.52 -4.17 -2.84
C LEU A 26 -17.60 -4.56 -1.84
N LEU A 27 -18.17 -3.57 -1.13
CA LEU A 27 -19.22 -3.80 -0.14
C LEU A 27 -20.53 -4.27 -0.81
N ALA A 28 -20.84 -3.76 -2.00
CA ALA A 28 -22.01 -4.16 -2.79
C ALA A 28 -21.84 -5.51 -3.50
N GLY A 29 -20.64 -6.11 -3.45
CA GLY A 29 -20.30 -7.32 -4.21
C GLY A 29 -20.12 -7.09 -5.71
N ASP A 30 -19.95 -5.84 -6.13
CA ASP A 30 -19.75 -5.48 -7.53
C ASP A 30 -18.25 -5.48 -7.89
N TYR A 31 -17.68 -6.69 -7.90
CA TYR A 31 -16.24 -6.88 -8.05
C TYR A 31 -15.72 -6.47 -9.42
N ARG A 32 -16.55 -6.50 -10.47
CA ARG A 32 -16.17 -6.05 -11.82
C ARG A 32 -15.93 -4.54 -11.83
N TRP A 33 -16.83 -3.78 -11.21
CA TRP A 33 -16.64 -2.33 -11.04
C TRP A 33 -15.47 -2.02 -10.09
N ALA A 34 -15.28 -2.80 -9.04
CA ALA A 34 -14.12 -2.66 -8.16
C ALA A 34 -12.79 -2.82 -8.92
N LEU A 35 -12.68 -3.80 -9.83
CA LEU A 35 -11.51 -3.97 -10.70
C LEU A 35 -11.28 -2.77 -11.60
N VAL A 36 -12.34 -2.27 -12.26
CA VAL A 36 -12.22 -1.08 -13.12
C VAL A 36 -11.67 0.10 -12.34
N ILE A 37 -12.21 0.38 -11.15
CA ILE A 37 -11.73 1.47 -10.30
C ILE A 37 -10.29 1.23 -9.85
N PHE A 38 -9.95 0.00 -9.47
CA PHE A 38 -8.58 -0.37 -9.07
C PHE A 38 -7.56 -0.12 -10.19
N PHE A 39 -7.86 -0.56 -11.41
CA PHE A 39 -6.99 -0.34 -12.58
C PHE A 39 -6.91 1.13 -12.97
N LEU A 40 -8.00 1.89 -12.85
CA LEU A 40 -7.98 3.34 -13.05
C LEU A 40 -7.09 4.04 -12.01
N ALA A 41 -7.20 3.67 -10.74
CA ALA A 41 -6.38 4.21 -9.67
C ALA A 41 -4.89 3.89 -9.88
N ALA A 42 -4.55 2.65 -10.22
CA ALA A 42 -3.17 2.25 -10.52
C ALA A 42 -2.63 2.91 -11.81
N GLY A 43 -3.47 3.06 -12.83
CA GLY A 43 -3.12 3.73 -14.09
C GLY A 43 -2.81 5.21 -13.88
N THR A 44 -3.58 5.90 -13.04
CA THR A 44 -3.33 7.31 -12.73
C THR A 44 -1.99 7.52 -11.99
N ASP A 45 -1.57 6.58 -11.14
CA ASP A 45 -0.24 6.57 -10.49
C ASP A 45 0.92 6.41 -11.47
N ALA A 46 0.78 5.48 -12.41
CA ALA A 46 1.81 5.32 -13.43
C ALA A 46 1.99 6.61 -14.25
N ILE A 47 0.88 7.30 -14.56
CA ILE A 47 0.86 8.54 -15.33
C ILE A 47 1.43 9.71 -14.53
N ASP A 48 1.00 9.93 -13.29
CA ASP A 48 1.50 11.06 -12.48
C ASP A 48 3.01 10.92 -12.19
N GLY A 49 3.50 9.71 -11.90
CA GLY A 49 4.89 9.42 -11.64
C GLY A 49 5.75 9.53 -12.90
N PHE A 50 5.18 9.23 -14.07
CA PHE A 50 5.82 9.50 -15.36
C PHE A 50 5.93 11.02 -15.61
N LEU A 51 4.84 11.77 -15.47
CA LEU A 51 4.82 13.22 -15.69
C LEU A 51 5.75 13.95 -14.71
N ALA A 52 5.73 13.58 -13.43
CA ALA A 52 6.56 14.18 -12.39
C ALA A 52 8.06 13.95 -12.64
N ARG A 53 8.45 12.77 -13.15
CA ARG A 53 9.85 12.45 -13.49
C ARG A 53 10.29 13.10 -14.79
N HIS A 54 9.45 13.07 -15.82
CA HIS A 54 9.82 13.57 -17.15
C HIS A 54 9.88 15.10 -17.20
N PHE A 55 8.93 15.78 -16.55
CA PHE A 55 8.84 17.24 -16.56
C PHE A 55 9.40 17.91 -15.30
N ASN A 56 10.01 17.14 -14.39
CA ASN A 56 10.53 17.62 -13.11
C ASN A 56 9.49 18.40 -12.27
N TRP A 57 8.22 17.94 -12.33
CA TRP A 57 7.08 18.55 -11.63
C TRP A 57 6.86 17.99 -10.24
N ARG A 58 7.94 17.60 -9.54
CA ARG A 58 7.84 17.12 -8.16
C ARG A 58 7.38 18.25 -7.24
N SER A 59 6.29 18.00 -6.51
CA SER A 59 5.78 18.91 -5.47
C SER A 59 5.96 18.26 -4.10
N ARG A 60 6.20 19.06 -3.05
CA ARG A 60 6.36 18.54 -1.68
C ARG A 60 5.07 17.91 -1.15
N LEU A 61 3.92 18.43 -1.58
CA LEU A 61 2.60 17.91 -1.21
C LEU A 61 2.34 16.55 -1.88
N GLY A 62 2.58 16.44 -3.20
CA GLY A 62 2.45 15.18 -3.93
C GLY A 62 3.37 14.10 -3.36
N ALA A 63 4.63 14.42 -3.07
CA ALA A 63 5.58 13.47 -2.49
C ALA A 63 5.13 12.84 -1.15
N ILE A 64 4.23 13.49 -0.41
CA ILE A 64 3.63 12.97 0.83
C ILE A 64 2.28 12.32 0.55
N ALA A 65 1.47 12.92 -0.33
CA ALA A 65 0.14 12.44 -0.67
C ALA A 65 0.16 11.14 -1.47
N ASP A 66 1.11 10.93 -2.38
CA ASP A 66 1.16 9.74 -3.24
C ASP A 66 1.32 8.45 -2.41
N PRO A 67 2.32 8.34 -1.50
CA PRO A 67 2.44 7.13 -0.66
C PRO A 67 1.25 6.91 0.29
N LEU A 68 0.56 7.98 0.69
CA LEU A 68 -0.64 7.89 1.51
C LEU A 68 -1.82 7.35 0.71
N ALA A 69 -2.05 7.86 -0.50
CA ALA A 69 -3.13 7.42 -1.38
C ALA A 69 -2.96 5.95 -1.77
N ASP A 70 -1.73 5.53 -2.10
CA ASP A 70 -1.42 4.14 -2.45
C ASP A 70 -1.70 3.18 -1.30
N LYS A 71 -1.23 3.53 -0.09
CA LYS A 71 -1.51 2.74 1.11
C LYS A 71 -2.99 2.72 1.44
N ALA A 72 -3.69 3.84 1.29
CA ALA A 72 -5.10 3.93 1.59
C ALA A 72 -5.94 3.02 0.69
N LEU A 73 -5.64 2.94 -0.62
CA LEU A 73 -6.30 2.02 -1.54
C LEU A 73 -6.12 0.56 -1.10
N LEU A 74 -4.88 0.17 -0.77
CA LEU A 74 -4.57 -1.21 -0.35
C LEU A 74 -5.21 -1.56 1.00
N ILE A 75 -5.09 -0.69 2.00
CA ILE A 75 -5.74 -0.87 3.31
C ILE A 75 -7.25 -1.00 3.13
N THR A 76 -7.85 -0.18 2.27
CA THR A 76 -9.29 -0.25 1.96
C THR A 76 -9.66 -1.59 1.32
N ALA A 77 -8.87 -2.10 0.37
CA ALA A 77 -9.12 -3.40 -0.24
C ALA A 77 -9.15 -4.52 0.82
N TYR A 78 -8.12 -4.62 1.66
CA TYR A 78 -8.06 -5.64 2.71
C TYR A 78 -9.14 -5.47 3.77
N LEU A 79 -9.45 -4.23 4.17
CA LEU A 79 -10.52 -3.93 5.12
C LEU A 79 -11.87 -4.39 4.56
N MET A 80 -12.20 -4.00 3.32
CA MET A 80 -13.50 -4.34 2.72
C MET A 80 -13.64 -5.85 2.49
N LEU A 81 -12.60 -6.52 1.99
CA LEU A 81 -12.58 -7.98 1.86
C LEU A 81 -12.71 -8.69 3.21
N THR A 82 -12.22 -8.08 4.29
CA THR A 82 -12.41 -8.60 5.65
C THR A 82 -13.85 -8.39 6.15
N LEU A 83 -14.42 -7.21 5.92
CA LEU A 83 -15.80 -6.88 6.30
C LEU A 83 -16.82 -7.73 5.55
N THR A 84 -16.55 -8.09 4.30
CA THR A 84 -17.37 -9.02 3.51
C THR A 84 -17.08 -10.50 3.80
N SER A 85 -16.28 -10.80 4.83
CA SER A 85 -15.91 -12.15 5.28
C SER A 85 -15.14 -12.99 4.25
N VAL A 86 -14.57 -12.38 3.21
CA VAL A 86 -13.68 -13.05 2.25
C VAL A 86 -12.32 -13.32 2.87
N LEU A 87 -11.80 -12.35 3.64
CA LEU A 87 -10.54 -12.47 4.35
C LEU A 87 -10.76 -12.56 5.86
N PRO A 88 -9.93 -13.33 6.59
CA PRO A 88 -10.03 -13.40 8.02
C PRO A 88 -9.49 -12.13 8.68
N VAL A 89 -10.13 -11.70 9.77
CA VAL A 89 -9.78 -10.47 10.51
C VAL A 89 -8.30 -10.45 10.95
N TRP A 90 -7.75 -11.60 11.35
CA TRP A 90 -6.36 -11.69 11.79
C TRP A 90 -5.38 -11.29 10.68
N LEU A 91 -5.68 -11.57 9.40
CA LEU A 91 -4.79 -11.22 8.30
C LEU A 91 -4.72 -9.70 8.12
N PHE A 92 -5.89 -9.04 8.15
CA PHE A 92 -5.95 -7.58 8.12
C PHE A 92 -5.17 -6.95 9.27
N MET A 93 -5.30 -7.51 10.48
CA MET A 93 -4.56 -7.04 11.65
C MET A 93 -3.05 -7.23 11.50
N VAL A 94 -2.58 -8.32 10.88
CA VAL A 94 -1.15 -8.53 10.58
C VAL A 94 -0.64 -7.49 9.58
N VAL A 95 -1.38 -7.24 8.50
CA VAL A 95 -1.04 -6.24 7.48
C VAL A 95 -0.98 -4.84 8.09
N LEU A 96 -2.03 -4.43 8.81
CA LEU A 96 -2.13 -3.12 9.43
C LEU A 96 -1.07 -2.96 10.54
N GLY A 97 -0.91 -3.97 11.40
CA GLY A 97 0.06 -3.97 12.49
C GLY A 97 1.49 -3.83 12.00
N ARG A 98 1.87 -4.54 10.92
CA ARG A 98 3.18 -4.41 10.28
C ARG A 98 3.40 -2.98 9.76
N ASP A 99 2.40 -2.39 9.12
CA ASP A 99 2.50 -1.04 8.57
C ASP A 99 2.64 0.01 9.67
N LEU A 100 1.88 -0.12 10.75
CA LEU A 100 2.01 0.72 11.94
C LEU A 100 3.37 0.54 12.62
N LEU A 101 3.90 -0.69 12.69
CA LEU A 101 5.24 -0.98 13.22
C LEU A 101 6.32 -0.25 12.44
N ILE A 102 6.26 -0.28 11.09
CA ILE A 102 7.24 0.41 10.25
C ILE A 102 7.15 1.92 10.43
N VAL A 103 5.94 2.50 10.47
CA VAL A 103 5.77 3.95 10.61
C VAL A 103 6.16 4.43 12.00
N SER A 104 5.71 3.74 13.06
CA SER A 104 6.04 4.09 14.45
C SER A 104 7.53 3.93 14.73
N GLY A 105 8.15 2.86 14.23
CA GLY A 105 9.60 2.70 14.25
C GLY A 105 10.27 3.89 13.59
N ALA A 106 9.94 4.17 12.33
CA ALA A 106 10.49 5.29 11.56
C ALA A 106 10.47 6.62 12.33
N LEU A 107 9.34 6.94 12.97
CA LEU A 107 9.18 8.14 13.79
C LEU A 107 10.04 8.10 15.06
N ALA A 108 10.06 6.98 15.77
CA ALA A 108 10.81 6.86 17.03
C ALA A 108 12.31 7.14 16.87
N TYR A 109 12.95 6.64 15.80
CA TYR A 109 14.38 6.95 15.56
C TYR A 109 14.58 8.37 15.06
N HIS A 110 13.66 8.90 14.25
CA HIS A 110 13.76 10.28 13.80
C HIS A 110 13.79 11.27 14.98
N TYR A 111 12.96 11.02 16.00
CA TYR A 111 12.93 11.85 17.22
C TYR A 111 14.01 11.47 18.25
N GLY A 112 14.46 10.21 18.30
CA GLY A 112 15.35 9.73 19.35
C GLY A 112 16.85 9.69 19.03
N VAL A 113 17.24 9.58 17.75
CA VAL A 113 18.66 9.34 17.36
C VAL A 113 19.18 10.40 16.38
N GLY A 114 18.36 10.80 15.39
CA GLY A 114 18.77 11.79 14.39
C GLY A 114 17.92 11.73 13.12
N ARG A 115 18.26 12.55 12.12
CA ARG A 115 17.54 12.58 10.83
C ARG A 115 17.66 11.24 10.11
N TYR A 116 16.60 10.45 10.20
CA TYR A 116 16.42 9.27 9.37
C TYR A 116 15.93 9.68 7.99
N ASP A 117 16.73 9.43 6.96
CA ASP A 117 16.19 9.33 5.60
C ASP A 117 15.40 8.03 5.53
N MET A 118 14.08 8.15 5.40
CA MET A 118 13.16 7.02 5.23
C MET A 118 13.46 6.28 3.93
N GLU A 119 14.49 5.45 3.92
CA GLU A 119 14.73 4.55 2.81
C GLU A 119 13.80 3.32 2.94
N PRO A 120 12.90 3.10 1.97
CA PRO A 120 12.01 1.96 2.01
C PRO A 120 12.79 0.67 1.82
N SER A 121 12.73 -0.20 2.83
CA SER A 121 13.41 -1.51 2.80
C SER A 121 12.89 -2.40 1.66
N ILE A 122 13.77 -3.20 1.06
CA ILE A 122 13.40 -4.13 -0.02
C ILE A 122 12.31 -5.11 0.42
N PRO A 123 12.36 -5.75 1.62
CA PRO A 123 11.27 -6.59 2.12
C PRO A 123 9.97 -5.81 2.30
N GLY A 124 10.11 -4.52 2.64
CA GLY A 124 9.06 -3.52 2.65
C GLY A 124 8.22 -3.52 1.36
N LYS A 125 8.92 -3.32 0.25
CA LYS A 125 8.37 -3.22 -1.11
C LYS A 125 7.82 -4.55 -1.60
N VAL A 126 8.55 -5.65 -1.36
CA VAL A 126 8.11 -7.00 -1.78
C VAL A 126 6.78 -7.35 -1.14
N ASN A 127 6.61 -7.09 0.15
CA ASN A 127 5.34 -7.36 0.82
C ASN A 127 4.18 -6.53 0.23
N THR A 128 4.38 -5.23 -0.03
CA THR A 128 3.34 -4.40 -0.65
C THR A 128 2.98 -4.93 -2.05
N PHE A 129 3.96 -5.34 -2.84
CA PHE A 129 3.74 -5.94 -4.15
C PHE A 129 2.93 -7.24 -4.07
N VAL A 130 3.30 -8.14 -3.15
CA VAL A 130 2.55 -9.37 -2.85
C VAL A 130 1.10 -9.04 -2.47
N GLN A 131 0.90 -8.05 -1.60
CA GLN A 131 -0.43 -7.65 -1.16
C GLN A 131 -1.31 -7.14 -2.31
N ILE A 132 -0.74 -6.35 -3.22
CA ILE A 132 -1.42 -5.87 -4.43
C ILE A 132 -1.83 -7.04 -5.32
N LEU A 133 -0.91 -7.96 -5.61
CA LEU A 133 -1.19 -9.12 -6.46
C LEU A 133 -2.26 -10.03 -5.87
N VAL A 134 -2.19 -10.30 -4.57
CA VAL A 134 -3.18 -11.15 -3.88
C VAL A 134 -4.54 -10.48 -3.83
N ALA A 135 -4.62 -9.19 -3.49
CA ALA A 135 -5.89 -8.46 -3.50
C ALA A 135 -6.50 -8.46 -4.90
N LEU A 136 -5.70 -8.19 -5.93
CA LEU A 136 -6.17 -8.22 -7.32
C LEU A 136 -6.67 -9.61 -7.71
N ALA A 137 -5.91 -10.68 -7.42
CA ALA A 137 -6.29 -12.03 -7.78
C ALA A 137 -7.58 -12.50 -7.08
N ILE A 138 -7.77 -12.12 -5.81
CA ILE A 138 -9.01 -12.38 -5.07
C ILE A 138 -10.18 -11.61 -5.68
N ILE A 139 -10.03 -10.31 -5.96
CA ILE A 139 -11.11 -9.51 -6.56
C ILE A 139 -11.44 -10.05 -7.97
N MET A 140 -10.45 -10.51 -8.74
CA MET A 140 -10.67 -11.18 -10.03
C MET A 140 -11.47 -12.48 -9.88
N LEU A 141 -11.12 -13.33 -8.92
CA LEU A 141 -11.90 -14.53 -8.61
C LEU A 141 -13.37 -14.18 -8.29
N LEU A 142 -13.58 -13.18 -7.43
CA LEU A 142 -14.92 -12.74 -7.03
C LEU A 142 -15.69 -12.05 -8.16
N ALA A 143 -14.99 -11.55 -9.18
CA ALA A 143 -15.57 -10.96 -10.39
C ALA A 143 -15.90 -11.99 -11.49
N ASP A 144 -15.92 -13.28 -11.14
CA ASP A 144 -16.10 -14.42 -12.06
C ASP A 144 -15.06 -14.48 -13.20
N LEU A 145 -13.87 -13.91 -12.99
CA LEU A 145 -12.75 -14.04 -13.91
C LEU A 145 -11.96 -15.33 -13.61
N PRO A 146 -11.34 -15.95 -14.63
CA PRO A 146 -10.66 -17.23 -14.46
C PRO A 146 -9.49 -17.11 -13.49
N MET A 147 -9.68 -17.66 -12.28
CA MET A 147 -8.68 -17.75 -11.23
C MET A 147 -8.77 -19.12 -10.55
N PRO A 148 -7.64 -19.69 -10.09
CA PRO A 148 -7.66 -20.95 -9.38
C PRO A 148 -8.42 -20.81 -8.04
N PRO A 149 -9.26 -21.78 -7.64
CA PRO A 149 -10.03 -21.70 -6.40
C PRO A 149 -9.17 -21.56 -5.13
N TRP A 150 -7.96 -22.10 -5.15
CA TRP A 150 -7.02 -22.04 -4.02
C TRP A 150 -6.36 -20.66 -3.83
N VAL A 151 -6.63 -19.68 -4.70
CA VAL A 151 -5.97 -18.36 -4.67
C VAL A 151 -6.21 -17.60 -3.36
N VAL A 152 -7.37 -17.80 -2.72
CA VAL A 152 -7.69 -17.16 -1.44
C VAL A 152 -6.79 -17.71 -0.34
N ASP A 153 -6.77 -19.03 -0.15
CA ASP A 153 -5.97 -19.67 0.90
C ASP A 153 -4.46 -19.46 0.71
N ALA A 154 -3.98 -19.61 -0.52
CA ALA A 154 -2.58 -19.35 -0.85
C ALA A 154 -2.24 -17.86 -0.67
N GLY A 155 -3.14 -16.97 -1.05
CA GLY A 155 -3.00 -15.53 -0.89
C GLY A 155 -2.90 -15.11 0.56
N ILE A 156 -3.76 -15.66 1.43
CA ILE A 156 -3.73 -15.44 2.88
C ILE A 156 -2.36 -15.83 3.45
N LEU A 157 -1.89 -17.04 3.14
CA LEU A 157 -0.61 -17.53 3.65
C LEU A 157 0.56 -16.70 3.13
N LEU A 158 0.55 -16.36 1.85
CA LEU A 158 1.62 -15.61 1.20
C LEU A 158 1.73 -14.19 1.79
N VAL A 159 0.60 -13.49 1.98
CA VAL A 159 0.56 -12.16 2.59
C VAL A 159 0.99 -12.21 4.04
N ALA A 160 0.52 -13.19 4.81
CA ALA A 160 0.92 -13.36 6.20
C ALA A 160 2.44 -13.58 6.32
N ALA A 161 2.98 -14.51 5.52
CA ALA A 161 4.41 -14.80 5.51
C ALA A 161 5.25 -13.59 5.09
N SER A 162 4.86 -12.87 4.03
CA SER A 162 5.60 -11.69 3.57
C SER A 162 5.51 -10.54 4.56
N ALA A 163 4.36 -10.36 5.23
CA ALA A 163 4.16 -9.29 6.20
C ALA A 163 5.00 -9.55 7.47
N VAL A 164 4.95 -10.76 8.00
CA VAL A 164 5.76 -11.17 9.16
C VAL A 164 7.25 -11.06 8.84
N PHE A 165 7.70 -11.59 7.70
CA PHE A 165 9.09 -11.49 7.26
C PHE A 165 9.54 -10.03 7.16
N SER A 166 8.72 -9.17 6.55
CA SER A 166 9.03 -7.75 6.44
C SER A 166 9.08 -7.05 7.80
N GLY A 167 8.20 -7.39 8.74
CA GLY A 167 8.17 -6.83 10.08
C GLY A 167 9.40 -7.23 10.89
N VAL A 168 9.74 -8.52 10.89
CA VAL A 168 10.93 -9.07 11.57
C VAL A 168 12.22 -8.47 11.01
N HIS A 169 12.35 -8.41 9.67
CA HIS A 169 13.50 -7.79 9.04
C HIS A 169 13.65 -6.31 9.47
N TYR A 170 12.55 -5.57 9.52
CA TYR A 170 12.57 -4.18 9.95
C TYR A 170 13.02 -4.06 11.42
N LEU A 171 12.44 -4.83 12.33
CA LEU A 171 12.86 -4.85 13.73
C LEU A 171 14.34 -5.20 13.90
N GLY A 172 14.86 -6.16 13.15
CA GLY A 172 16.28 -6.54 13.19
C GLY A 172 17.22 -5.43 12.72
N VAL A 173 16.92 -4.81 11.58
CA VAL A 173 17.72 -3.68 11.05
C VAL A 173 17.71 -2.50 12.04
N TRP A 174 16.56 -2.22 12.64
CA TRP A 174 16.37 -1.11 13.56
C TRP A 174 17.02 -1.34 14.92
N GLY A 175 16.84 -2.53 15.50
CA GLY A 175 17.50 -2.92 16.75
C GLY A 175 19.02 -2.84 16.64
N LEU A 176 19.59 -3.31 15.52
CA LEU A 176 21.03 -3.23 15.28
C LEU A 176 21.53 -1.79 15.13
N ARG A 177 20.78 -0.92 14.44
CA ARG A 177 21.15 0.49 14.25
C ARG A 177 21.06 1.28 15.55
N ALA A 178 19.98 1.11 16.31
CA ALA A 178 19.80 1.75 17.61
C ALA A 178 20.93 1.36 18.58
N TRP A 179 21.28 0.07 18.64
CA TRP A 179 22.37 -0.42 19.49
C TRP A 179 23.72 0.20 19.15
N ARG A 180 24.03 0.38 17.85
CA ARG A 180 25.27 1.04 17.41
C ARG A 180 25.30 2.52 17.77
N ALA A 181 24.18 3.23 17.64
CA ALA A 181 24.09 4.66 17.94
C ALA A 181 24.24 4.97 19.44
N THR A 182 23.78 4.10 20.33
CA THR A 182 24.00 4.24 21.78
C THR A 182 25.44 3.92 22.24
N ARG A 183 26.29 3.38 21.35
CA ARG A 183 27.68 2.98 21.66
C ARG A 183 28.74 3.92 21.07
N SER A 184 28.33 4.97 20.34
CA SER A 184 29.19 6.06 19.83
C SER A 184 29.00 7.32 20.65
#